data_AF-A0A4Z1CSC1-F1
#
_entry.id   AF-A0A4Z1CSC1-F1
#
_cell.length_a   1.000
_cell.length_b   1.000
_cell.length_c   1.000
_cell.angle_alpha   90.00
_cell.angle_beta   90.00
_cell.angle_gamma   90.00
#
_symmetry.space_group_name_H-M   'P 1'
#
loop_
_entity.id
_entity.type
_entity.pdbx_description
1 polymer ?
#
loop_
_entity_poly.entity_id
_entity_poly.type
_entity_poly.pdbx_seq_one_letter_code
_entity_poly.pdbx_strand_id
1 'polypeptide(L)'
;MKALIAACSIALCAAPAFAWDEATDFRGLHFYTASSDSIALTAVCDPGGAFIPPTNHLQIEIHGQPLEGPYTLKSGADTFTGTMIAGAAISREDAEWKDIVAVLRSGSELELTSADQTYQLDTEAPLPVTCGAEV
;
A
#
# COMPACT_ATOMS: atom_id res chain seq x y z
N MET A 1 -11.80 -48.84 33.68
CA MET A 1 -12.36 -47.52 33.33
C MET A 1 -11.35 -46.80 32.46
N LYS A 2 -11.70 -46.56 31.18
CA LYS A 2 -10.82 -45.91 30.20
C LYS A 2 -10.87 -44.39 30.45
N ALA A 3 -9.75 -43.80 30.84
CA ALA A 3 -9.61 -42.35 30.92
C ALA A 3 -9.51 -41.79 29.50
N LEU A 4 -10.46 -40.93 29.10
CA LEU A 4 -10.38 -40.16 27.88
C LEU A 4 -9.31 -39.08 28.04
N ILE A 5 -8.27 -39.15 27.21
CA ILE A 5 -7.29 -38.08 27.04
C ILE A 5 -7.97 -37.01 26.16
N ALA A 6 -8.35 -35.88 26.77
CA ALA A 6 -8.77 -34.70 26.04
C ALA A 6 -7.53 -33.98 25.49
N ALA A 7 -7.21 -34.23 24.21
CA ALA A 7 -6.23 -33.45 23.48
C ALA A 7 -6.85 -32.10 23.11
N CYS A 8 -6.54 -31.06 23.89
CA CYS A 8 -6.87 -29.69 23.55
C CYS A 8 -5.86 -29.21 22.49
N SER A 9 -6.17 -29.44 21.23
CA SER A 9 -5.43 -28.87 20.10
C SER A 9 -5.67 -27.37 20.07
N ILE A 10 -4.75 -26.58 20.65
CA ILE A 10 -4.69 -25.14 20.42
C ILE A 10 -4.23 -24.97 18.97
N ALA A 11 -5.20 -24.80 18.06
CA ALA A 11 -4.94 -24.48 16.66
C ALA A 11 -4.23 -23.11 16.57
N LEU A 12 -3.18 -23.07 15.77
CA LEU A 12 -2.33 -21.92 15.49
C LEU A 12 -3.16 -20.71 15.02
N CYS A 13 -3.03 -19.58 15.72
CA CYS A 13 -3.12 -18.28 15.04
C CYS A 13 -1.74 -17.97 14.49
N ALA A 14 -1.37 -18.58 13.36
CA ALA A 14 -0.42 -17.91 12.49
C ALA A 14 -1.14 -16.65 12.01
N ALA A 15 -0.57 -15.47 12.23
CA ALA A 15 -1.00 -14.28 11.53
C ALA A 15 -0.08 -14.12 10.31
N PRO A 16 -0.44 -14.66 9.13
CA PRO A 16 0.09 -14.17 7.88
C PRO A 16 -0.95 -13.20 7.30
N ALA A 17 -0.57 -11.94 7.13
CA ALA A 17 -1.16 -11.09 6.11
C ALA A 17 -0.40 -9.76 6.15
N PHE A 18 0.79 -9.72 5.56
CA PHE A 18 1.28 -8.48 4.96
C PHE A 18 0.74 -8.31 3.54
N ALA A 19 -0.45 -8.86 3.24
CA ALA A 19 -1.22 -8.53 2.05
C ALA A 19 -1.88 -7.15 2.19
N TRP A 20 -2.21 -6.52 1.07
CA TRP A 20 -2.98 -5.29 1.02
C TRP A 20 -4.32 -5.45 1.76
N ASP A 21 -4.51 -4.70 2.84
CA ASP A 21 -5.79 -4.58 3.54
C ASP A 21 -6.71 -3.64 2.76
N GLU A 22 -7.88 -4.14 2.35
CA GLU A 22 -8.86 -3.36 1.61
C GLU A 22 -9.94 -2.81 2.55
N ALA A 23 -10.15 -1.50 2.49
CA ALA A 23 -11.26 -0.82 3.12
C ALA A 23 -12.00 0.07 2.13
N THR A 24 -13.24 0.41 2.43
CA THR A 24 -14.03 1.37 1.64
C THR A 24 -14.67 2.38 2.58
N ASP A 25 -14.65 3.66 2.22
CA ASP A 25 -15.39 4.68 2.98
C ASP A 25 -16.84 4.83 2.49
N PHE A 26 -17.62 5.64 3.22
CA PHE A 26 -19.03 5.88 2.90
C PHE A 26 -19.24 6.64 1.57
N ARG A 27 -18.20 7.22 0.97
CA ARG A 27 -18.24 7.92 -0.31
C ARG A 27 -17.90 7.00 -1.48
N GLY A 28 -17.39 5.79 -1.20
CA GLY A 28 -16.97 4.82 -2.21
C GLY A 28 -15.50 4.92 -2.59
N LEU A 29 -14.66 5.57 -1.76
CA LEU A 29 -13.21 5.49 -1.92
C LEU A 29 -12.73 4.13 -1.43
N HIS A 30 -11.90 3.47 -2.24
CA HIS A 30 -11.24 2.24 -1.86
C HIS A 30 -9.84 2.56 -1.34
N PHE A 31 -9.47 1.98 -0.21
CA PHE A 31 -8.18 2.11 0.44
C PHE A 31 -7.52 0.75 0.40
N TYR A 32 -6.29 0.69 -0.10
CA TYR A 32 -5.46 -0.51 -0.04
C TYR A 32 -4.24 -0.16 0.78
N THR A 33 -4.13 -0.73 1.98
CA THR A 33 -3.04 -0.44 2.91
C THR A 33 -2.11 -1.64 3.04
N ALA A 34 -0.83 -1.42 2.85
CA ALA A 34 0.22 -2.38 3.20
C ALA A 34 1.18 -1.71 4.20
N SER A 35 1.59 -2.43 5.24
CA SER A 35 2.41 -1.84 6.31
C SER A 35 3.42 -2.81 6.89
N SER A 36 4.47 -2.30 7.50
CA SER A 36 5.40 -3.01 8.35
C SER A 36 5.68 -2.18 9.61
N ASP A 37 6.62 -2.60 10.45
CA ASP A 37 6.95 -1.90 11.71
C ASP A 37 7.36 -0.43 11.51
N SER A 38 7.91 -0.07 10.34
CA SER A 38 8.46 1.27 10.10
C SER A 38 7.73 2.08 9.03
N ILE A 39 6.94 1.45 8.17
CA ILE A 39 6.36 2.10 6.99
C ILE A 39 4.94 1.62 6.76
N ALA A 40 4.04 2.54 6.37
CA ALA A 40 2.72 2.21 5.84
C ALA A 40 2.50 2.92 4.50
N LEU A 41 2.03 2.17 3.51
CA LEU A 41 1.60 2.67 2.21
C LEU A 41 0.09 2.49 2.11
N THR A 42 -0.63 3.55 1.75
CA THR A 42 -2.07 3.46 1.46
C THR A 42 -2.35 4.02 0.07
N ALA A 43 -2.72 3.14 -0.86
CA ALA A 43 -3.24 3.54 -2.16
C ALA A 43 -4.74 3.85 -2.02
N VAL A 44 -5.11 5.09 -2.31
CA VAL A 44 -6.50 5.56 -2.28
C VAL A 44 -7.00 5.69 -3.70
N CYS A 45 -8.09 5.00 -4.00
CA CYS A 45 -8.64 4.86 -5.33
C CYS A 45 -10.09 5.33 -5.36
N ASP A 46 -10.43 6.13 -6.36
CA ASP A 46 -11.77 6.71 -6.53
C ASP A 46 -12.47 6.17 -7.81
N PRO A 47 -12.84 4.88 -7.85
CA PRO A 47 -13.45 4.29 -9.04
C PRO A 47 -14.87 4.83 -9.31
N GLY A 48 -15.54 5.34 -8.27
CA GLY A 48 -16.91 5.85 -8.35
C GLY A 48 -17.00 7.34 -8.68
N GLY A 49 -15.88 8.07 -8.69
CA GLY A 49 -15.89 9.53 -8.83
C GLY A 49 -16.57 10.22 -7.65
N ALA A 50 -16.29 9.76 -6.42
CA ALA A 50 -16.64 10.43 -5.18
C ALA A 50 -16.14 11.89 -5.17
N PHE A 51 -15.03 12.15 -5.86
CA PHE A 51 -14.57 13.48 -6.23
C PHE A 51 -14.70 13.74 -7.73
N ILE A 52 -14.79 15.02 -8.10
CA ILE A 52 -14.86 15.47 -9.50
C ILE A 52 -13.74 16.51 -9.73
N PRO A 53 -12.70 16.17 -10.53
CA PRO A 53 -12.44 14.85 -11.13
C PRO A 53 -12.12 13.78 -10.07
N PRO A 54 -12.22 12.47 -10.39
CA PRO A 54 -11.82 11.41 -9.47
C PRO A 54 -10.39 11.61 -8.97
N THR A 55 -10.16 11.38 -7.67
CA THR A 55 -8.85 11.61 -7.06
C THR A 55 -8.23 10.32 -6.54
N ASN A 56 -7.21 9.84 -7.24
CA ASN A 56 -6.35 8.76 -6.76
C ASN A 56 -5.08 9.33 -6.15
N HIS A 57 -4.59 8.73 -5.07
CA HIS A 57 -3.34 9.16 -4.46
C HIS A 57 -2.69 8.05 -3.64
N LEU A 58 -1.38 8.18 -3.43
CA LEU A 58 -0.63 7.32 -2.53
C LEU A 58 -0.31 8.10 -1.26
N GLN A 59 -0.64 7.56 -0.11
CA GLN A 59 -0.19 8.06 1.19
C GLN A 59 0.96 7.20 1.70
N ILE A 60 1.96 7.83 2.28
CA ILE A 60 3.09 7.14 2.91
C ILE A 60 3.31 7.70 4.31
N GLU A 61 3.40 6.80 5.27
CA GLU A 61 3.79 7.12 6.65
C GLU A 61 5.07 6.37 7.00
N ILE A 62 5.98 7.04 7.70
CA ILE A 62 7.19 6.46 8.29
C ILE A 62 7.09 6.62 9.81
N HIS A 63 7.16 5.52 10.54
CA HIS A 63 6.96 5.48 12.00
C HIS A 63 5.66 6.18 12.46
N GLY A 64 4.59 6.00 11.66
CA GLY A 64 3.28 6.61 11.91
C GLY A 64 3.24 8.13 11.72
N GLN A 65 4.23 8.72 11.06
CA GLN A 65 4.24 10.13 10.69
C GLN A 65 4.17 10.26 9.15
N PRO A 66 3.36 11.18 8.62
CA PRO A 66 3.30 11.45 7.19
C PRO A 66 4.70 11.74 6.62
N LEU A 67 5.04 11.09 5.51
CA LEU A 67 6.27 11.40 4.78
C LEU A 67 6.14 12.79 4.13
N GLU A 68 7.21 13.58 4.20
CA GLU A 68 7.32 14.88 3.54
C GLU A 68 8.59 14.96 2.71
N GLY A 69 8.49 15.63 1.56
CA GLY A 69 9.64 15.88 0.70
C GLY A 69 9.93 14.77 -0.31
N PRO A 70 11.13 14.74 -0.92
CA PRO A 70 11.44 13.87 -2.03
C PRO A 70 11.46 12.39 -1.61
N TYR A 71 11.00 11.53 -2.51
CA TYR A 71 11.05 10.08 -2.33
C TYR A 71 11.26 9.35 -3.65
N THR A 72 11.80 8.16 -3.55
CA THR A 72 11.85 7.18 -4.65
C THR A 72 11.19 5.90 -4.19
N LEU A 73 10.24 5.40 -4.96
CA LEU A 73 9.59 4.12 -4.77
C LEU A 73 10.02 3.18 -5.89
N LYS A 74 10.38 1.95 -5.54
CA LYS A 74 10.85 0.94 -6.48
C LYS A 74 10.22 -0.42 -6.17
N SER A 75 9.94 -1.17 -7.23
CA SER A 75 9.50 -2.56 -7.16
C SER A 75 9.87 -3.24 -8.47
N GLY A 76 10.46 -4.44 -8.41
CA GLY A 76 10.88 -5.16 -9.61
C GLY A 76 11.77 -4.29 -10.52
N ALA A 77 11.33 -4.09 -11.76
CA ALA A 77 12.01 -3.26 -12.76
C ALA A 77 11.51 -1.79 -12.78
N ASP A 78 10.44 -1.49 -12.06
CA ASP A 78 9.76 -0.20 -12.08
C ASP A 78 10.30 0.70 -10.97
N THR A 79 10.39 1.99 -11.26
CA THR A 79 10.86 3.00 -10.31
C THR A 79 10.13 4.31 -10.56
N PHE A 80 9.67 4.93 -9.49
CA PHE A 80 9.03 6.23 -9.50
C PHE A 80 9.74 7.16 -8.51
N THR A 81 9.96 8.42 -8.91
CA THR A 81 10.50 9.45 -8.02
C THR A 81 9.55 10.62 -8.01
N GLY A 82 9.20 11.07 -6.80
CA GLY A 82 8.26 12.16 -6.59
C GLY A 82 8.60 12.99 -5.36
N THR A 83 7.66 13.84 -4.97
CA THR A 83 7.72 14.62 -3.73
C THR A 83 6.41 14.47 -3.00
N MET A 84 6.46 13.99 -1.76
CA MET A 84 5.32 13.97 -0.86
C MET A 84 5.03 15.37 -0.32
N ILE A 85 3.75 15.74 -0.31
CA ILE A 85 3.27 16.97 0.30
C ILE A 85 2.09 16.60 1.20
N ALA A 86 2.18 16.92 2.49
CA ALA A 86 1.16 16.57 3.49
C ALA A 86 0.89 15.05 3.57
N GLY A 87 1.94 14.22 3.47
CA GLY A 87 1.81 12.75 3.54
C GLY A 87 1.25 12.06 2.30
N ALA A 88 0.90 12.81 1.26
CA ALA A 88 0.26 12.27 0.08
C ALA A 88 0.99 12.68 -1.21
N ALA A 89 1.24 11.70 -2.07
CA ALA A 89 1.51 11.90 -3.47
C ALA A 89 0.14 12.01 -4.14
N ILE A 90 -0.40 13.23 -4.09
CA ILE A 90 -1.61 13.57 -4.82
C ILE A 90 -1.19 13.70 -6.27
N SER A 91 -1.39 12.63 -7.04
CA SER A 91 -1.19 12.70 -8.47
C SER A 91 -2.22 13.67 -9.04
N ARG A 92 -1.72 14.80 -9.58
CA ARG A 92 -2.56 15.79 -10.26
C ARG A 92 -2.65 15.52 -11.76
N GLU A 93 -1.87 14.56 -12.26
CA GLU A 93 -1.72 14.22 -13.67
C GLU A 93 -1.81 12.71 -13.87
N ASP A 94 -2.64 12.25 -14.80
CA ASP A 94 -2.90 10.82 -15.04
C ASP A 94 -1.64 9.98 -15.29
N ALA A 95 -0.58 10.58 -15.86
CA ALA A 95 0.67 9.89 -16.16
C ALA A 95 1.44 9.51 -14.88
N GLU A 96 1.50 10.43 -13.90
CA GLU A 96 2.22 10.20 -12.65
C GLU A 96 1.55 9.08 -11.83
N TRP A 97 0.22 9.06 -11.79
CA TRP A 97 -0.52 7.98 -11.11
C TRP A 97 -0.29 6.62 -11.76
N LYS A 98 -0.23 6.57 -13.10
CA LYS A 98 0.08 5.33 -13.83
C LYS A 98 1.44 4.77 -13.47
N ASP A 99 2.46 5.62 -13.37
CA ASP A 99 3.80 5.19 -12.99
C ASP A 99 3.85 4.68 -11.54
N ILE A 100 3.16 5.36 -10.61
CA ILE A 100 3.03 4.88 -9.22
C ILE A 100 2.35 3.50 -9.18
N VAL A 101 1.21 3.35 -9.87
CA VAL A 101 0.49 2.06 -9.91
C VAL A 101 1.34 0.98 -10.59
N ALA A 102 2.10 1.30 -11.64
CA ALA A 102 3.02 0.36 -12.27
C ALA A 102 4.04 -0.18 -11.25
N VAL A 103 4.65 0.69 -10.44
CA VAL A 103 5.55 0.29 -9.35
C VAL A 103 4.82 -0.61 -8.33
N LEU A 104 3.66 -0.20 -7.83
CA LEU A 104 2.90 -0.97 -6.82
C LEU A 104 2.45 -2.35 -7.33
N ARG A 105 2.37 -2.53 -8.65
CA ARG A 105 1.93 -3.78 -9.29
C ARG A 105 3.07 -4.64 -9.86
N SER A 106 4.31 -4.13 -9.85
CA SER A 106 5.48 -4.82 -10.45
C SER A 106 5.92 -6.06 -9.65
N GLY A 107 5.69 -6.05 -8.34
CA GLY A 107 6.13 -7.11 -7.43
C GLY A 107 5.59 -6.92 -6.01
N SER A 108 5.91 -7.85 -5.12
CA SER A 108 5.52 -7.79 -3.71
C SER A 108 6.52 -7.01 -2.85
N GLU A 109 7.80 -6.96 -3.24
CA GLU A 109 8.85 -6.23 -2.52
C GLU A 109 8.92 -4.77 -2.99
N LEU A 110 8.64 -3.85 -2.08
CA LEU A 110 8.70 -2.41 -2.29
C LEU A 110 9.89 -1.81 -1.53
N GLU A 111 10.67 -1.01 -2.24
CA GLU A 111 11.76 -0.22 -1.68
C GLU A 111 11.38 1.26 -1.74
N LEU A 112 11.26 1.89 -0.56
CA LEU A 112 11.08 3.34 -0.43
C LEU A 112 12.40 3.97 0.01
N THR A 113 12.90 4.96 -0.71
CA THR A 113 14.03 5.79 -0.29
C THR A 113 13.59 7.24 -0.07
N SER A 114 13.91 7.81 1.09
CA SER A 114 13.73 9.24 1.40
C SER A 114 14.80 9.71 2.39
N ALA A 115 15.30 10.94 2.23
CA ALA A 115 16.32 11.54 3.09
C ALA A 115 17.53 10.62 3.38
N ASP A 116 18.04 9.95 2.34
CA ASP A 116 19.14 8.97 2.40
C ASP A 116 18.87 7.69 3.23
N GLN A 117 17.61 7.49 3.64
CA GLN A 117 17.16 6.27 4.31
C GLN A 117 16.34 5.42 3.35
N THR A 118 16.55 4.11 3.42
CA THR A 118 15.81 3.13 2.61
C THR A 118 15.00 2.22 3.53
N TYR A 119 13.71 2.07 3.22
CA TYR A 119 12.74 1.25 3.91
C TYR A 119 12.28 0.16 2.95
N GLN A 120 12.17 -1.06 3.47
CA GLN A 120 11.68 -2.20 2.72
C GLN A 120 10.30 -2.58 3.24
N LEU A 121 9.40 -2.91 2.33
CA LEU A 121 8.07 -3.41 2.61
C LEU A 121 7.78 -4.60 1.70
N ASP A 122 7.60 -5.78 2.29
CA ASP A 122 7.04 -6.92 1.57
C ASP A 122 5.53 -6.87 1.72
N THR A 123 4.83 -6.77 0.59
CA THR A 123 3.36 -6.71 0.49
C THR A 123 2.74 -8.08 0.21
N GLU A 124 3.54 -9.16 0.23
CA GLU A 124 3.21 -10.56 -0.12
C GLU A 124 2.71 -10.79 -1.56
N ALA A 125 1.98 -9.84 -2.12
CA ALA A 125 1.46 -9.80 -3.46
C ALA A 125 1.43 -8.35 -3.97
N PRO A 126 1.57 -8.14 -5.30
CA PRO A 126 1.41 -6.81 -5.88
C PRO A 126 0.02 -6.22 -5.61
N LEU A 127 -0.12 -4.90 -5.72
CA LEU A 127 -1.40 -4.22 -5.60
C LEU A 127 -2.45 -4.88 -6.54
N PRO A 128 -3.60 -5.34 -6.01
CA PRO A 128 -4.50 -6.21 -6.76
C PRO A 128 -5.34 -5.46 -7.82
N VAL A 129 -5.27 -4.13 -7.85
CA VAL A 129 -6.13 -3.28 -8.68
C VAL A 129 -5.32 -2.23 -9.44
N THR A 130 -5.89 -1.74 -10.54
CA THR A 130 -5.30 -0.67 -11.35
C THR A 130 -5.65 0.73 -10.87
N CYS A 131 -6.68 0.88 -10.02
CA CYS A 131 -7.11 2.19 -9.50
C CYS A 131 -7.28 3.28 -10.57
N GLY A 132 -7.89 2.93 -11.70
CA GLY A 132 -8.10 3.87 -12.82
C GLY A 132 -6.85 4.19 -13.65
N ALA A 133 -5.67 3.69 -13.26
CA ALA A 133 -4.52 3.63 -14.14
C ALA A 133 -4.73 2.48 -15.14
N GLU A 134 -5.51 2.73 -16.19
CA GLU A 134 -5.49 1.84 -17.37
C GLU A 134 -4.04 1.80 -17.89
N VAL A 135 -3.37 0.69 -17.57
CA VAL A 135 -2.02 0.31 -17.97
C VAL A 135 -2.05 -0.52 -19.25
#